data_AF-C6LM21-F1
#
_entry.id   AF-C6LM21-F1
#
_cell.length_a   1.000
_cell.length_b   1.000
_cell.length_c   1.000
_cell.angle_alpha   90.00
_cell.angle_beta   90.00
_cell.angle_gamma   90.00
#
_symmetry.space_group_name_H-M   'P 1'
#
loop_
_entity.id
_entity.type
_entity.pdbx_description
1 polymer ?
#
loop_
_entity_poly.entity_id
_entity_poly.type
_entity_poly.pdbx_seq_one_letter_code
_entity_poly.pdbx_strand_id
1 'polypeptide(L)'
;MLRSYLCFLGGKIMYIKNEDLKLNEGFYAQRKYLPYESKVKLAVCRIREWYEYWDGMVYLSYSGGLDSTVLLALIRMTLGKDVPAVFCNTGLEYPELVRFARKAQESGAFEEIRPGKNFRQVIMEEGYPVISKENAAKIRKLRHGNLSPRYRNYLLNGDERGRFGMLA
;
A
#
# COMPACT_ATOMS: atom_id res chain seq x y z
N MET A 1 30.61 3.38 24.31
CA MET A 1 29.62 4.11 25.14
C MET A 1 28.27 4.05 24.42
N LEU A 2 27.50 3.00 24.71
CA LEU A 2 26.18 2.74 24.12
C LEU A 2 25.18 3.77 24.65
N ARG A 3 24.71 4.68 23.80
CA ARG A 3 23.55 5.52 24.14
C ARG A 3 22.28 4.68 23.97
N SER A 4 21.80 4.23 25.11
CA SER A 4 20.48 3.67 25.36
C SER A 4 19.40 4.61 24.79
N TYR A 5 18.63 4.16 23.80
CA TYR A 5 17.34 4.78 23.46
C TYR A 5 16.31 4.28 24.46
N LEU A 6 16.39 4.81 25.68
CA LEU A 6 15.36 4.70 26.69
C LEU A 6 14.35 5.83 26.41
N CYS A 7 13.16 5.48 25.93
CA CYS A 7 12.10 6.46 25.70
C CYS A 7 11.49 6.85 27.06
N PHE A 8 11.76 8.07 27.52
CA PHE A 8 11.22 8.64 28.75
C PHE A 8 9.89 9.35 28.45
N LEU A 9 8.90 9.13 29.31
CA LEU A 9 7.55 9.70 29.30
C LEU A 9 7.55 11.22 29.54
N GLY A 10 6.63 11.93 28.87
CA GLY A 10 6.16 13.26 29.27
C GLY A 10 6.45 14.39 28.27
N GLY A 11 5.50 14.64 27.37
CA GLY A 11 5.51 15.77 26.44
C GLY A 11 5.21 15.32 25.01
N LYS A 12 4.19 15.93 24.37
CA LYS A 12 3.87 15.72 22.95
C LYS A 12 5.11 16.07 22.11
N ILE A 13 5.87 15.08 21.66
CA ILE A 13 6.93 15.28 20.67
C ILE A 13 6.74 14.29 19.52
N MET A 14 6.31 14.85 18.40
CA MET A 14 6.09 14.25 17.09
C MET A 14 7.42 14.03 16.36
N TYR A 15 7.68 12.83 15.82
CA TYR A 15 8.91 12.50 15.08
C TYR A 15 8.69 11.73 13.77
N ILE A 16 7.75 12.16 12.93
CA ILE A 16 7.82 11.82 11.50
C ILE A 16 8.21 13.10 10.77
N LYS A 17 9.51 13.27 10.47
CA LYS A 17 9.94 14.37 9.60
C LYS A 17 9.49 14.05 8.18
N ASN A 18 9.25 15.08 7.35
CA ASN A 18 8.95 14.88 5.92
C ASN A 18 10.02 14.04 5.20
N GLU A 19 11.25 14.04 5.71
CA GLU A 19 12.37 13.21 5.26
C GLU A 19 12.15 11.72 5.54
N ASP A 20 11.46 11.36 6.62
CA ASP A 20 11.12 9.98 7.01
C ASP A 20 9.94 9.40 6.22
N LEU A 21 9.22 10.22 5.45
CA LEU A 21 8.21 9.79 4.49
C LEU A 21 8.83 9.29 3.18
N LYS A 22 10.09 9.63 2.92
CA LYS A 22 10.86 9.13 1.77
C LYS A 22 11.68 7.92 2.21
N LEU A 23 11.74 6.90 1.35
CA LEU A 23 12.62 5.76 1.58
C LEU A 23 14.08 6.22 1.52
N ASN A 24 14.76 6.24 2.65
CA ASN A 24 16.20 6.43 2.69
C ASN A 24 16.89 5.07 2.47
N GLU A 25 17.52 4.89 1.31
CA GLU A 25 18.16 3.63 0.91
C GLU A 25 19.23 3.17 1.91
N GLY A 26 19.99 4.10 2.50
CA GLY A 26 21.01 3.79 3.50
C GLY A 26 20.40 3.24 4.79
N PHE A 27 19.33 3.86 5.29
CA PHE A 27 18.62 3.35 6.47
C PHE A 27 17.91 2.01 6.19
N TYR A 28 17.36 1.84 4.99
CA TYR A 28 16.75 0.58 4.59
C TYR A 28 17.79 -0.56 4.56
N ALA A 29 18.94 -0.32 3.94
CA ALA A 29 20.03 -1.28 3.87
C ALA A 29 20.51 -1.70 5.27
N GLN A 30 20.67 -0.76 6.20
CA GLN A 30 21.01 -1.07 7.59
C GLN A 30 19.90 -1.87 8.30
N ARG A 31 18.63 -1.46 8.15
CA ARG A 31 17.49 -2.10 8.83
C ARG A 31 17.24 -3.52 8.35
N LYS A 32 17.60 -3.86 7.10
CA LYS A 32 17.48 -5.21 6.55
C LYS A 32 18.21 -6.26 7.40
N TYR A 33 19.36 -5.92 7.96
CA TYR A 33 20.21 -6.83 8.74
C TYR A 33 19.94 -6.80 10.25
N LEU A 34 18.96 -6.00 10.71
CA LEU A 34 18.61 -5.99 12.12
C LEU A 34 17.96 -7.33 12.56
N PRO A 35 18.18 -7.74 13.82
CA PRO A 35 17.46 -8.87 14.41
C PRO A 35 15.94 -8.66 14.36
N TYR A 36 15.19 -9.77 14.30
CA TYR A 36 13.73 -9.75 14.23
C TYR A 36 13.09 -8.87 15.31
N GLU A 37 13.49 -9.04 16.57
CA GLU A 37 12.98 -8.26 17.71
C GLU A 37 13.15 -6.74 17.52
N SER A 38 14.26 -6.32 16.91
CA SER A 38 14.50 -4.89 16.63
C SER A 38 13.57 -4.38 15.55
N LYS A 39 13.28 -5.19 14.52
CA LYS A 39 12.33 -4.85 13.46
C LYS A 39 10.90 -4.72 14.00
N VAL A 40 10.49 -5.64 14.89
CA VAL A 40 9.18 -5.58 15.55
C VAL A 40 9.06 -4.29 16.37
N LYS A 41 10.06 -3.96 17.19
CA LYS A 41 10.05 -2.70 17.97
C LYS A 41 9.97 -1.46 17.09
N LEU A 42 10.69 -1.43 15.96
CA LEU A 42 10.62 -0.33 14.99
C LEU A 42 9.22 -0.21 14.38
N ALA A 43 8.59 -1.33 14.02
CA ALA A 43 7.23 -1.34 13.49
C ALA A 43 6.21 -0.83 14.52
N VAL A 44 6.29 -1.32 15.76
CA VAL A 44 5.41 -0.88 16.88
C VAL A 44 5.57 0.62 17.14
N CYS A 45 6.80 1.12 17.16
CA CYS A 45 7.07 2.56 17.31
C CYS A 45 6.40 3.37 16.20
N ARG A 46 6.59 2.94 14.94
CA ARG A 46 5.99 3.61 13.78
C ARG A 46 4.46 3.58 13.80
N ILE A 47 3.86 2.49 14.26
CA ILE A 47 2.40 2.40 14.42
C ILE A 47 1.89 3.46 15.41
N ARG A 48 2.54 3.60 16.56
CA ARG A 48 2.18 4.61 17.57
C ARG A 48 2.37 6.03 17.05
N GLU A 49 3.53 6.32 16.47
CA GLU A 49 3.83 7.62 15.87
C GLU A 49 2.77 8.02 14.83
N TRP A 50 2.37 7.08 13.96
CA TRP A 50 1.37 7.33 12.93
C TRP A 50 -0.01 7.57 13.53
N TYR A 51 -0.42 6.76 14.50
CA TYR A 51 -1.70 6.93 15.20
C TYR A 51 -1.77 8.28 15.92
N GLU A 52 -0.72 8.64 16.65
CA GLU A 52 -0.62 9.92 17.36
C GLU A 52 -0.59 11.11 16.41
N TYR A 53 0.14 11.02 15.29
CA TYR A 53 0.22 12.09 14.30
C TYR A 53 -1.12 12.44 13.67
N TRP A 54 -1.96 11.43 13.44
CA TRP A 54 -3.29 11.59 12.86
C TRP A 54 -4.40 11.66 13.90
N ASP A 55 -4.08 11.86 15.19
CA ASP A 55 -5.05 11.93 16.29
C ASP A 55 -6.03 10.75 16.31
N GLY A 56 -5.53 9.55 15.99
CA GLY A 56 -6.31 8.33 15.91
C GLY A 56 -7.23 8.19 14.69
N MET A 57 -7.28 9.19 13.80
CA MET A 57 -8.06 9.18 12.56
C MET A 57 -7.37 8.35 11.46
N VAL A 58 -7.14 7.07 11.74
CA VAL A 58 -6.43 6.13 10.86
C VAL A 58 -7.24 4.86 10.67
N TYR A 59 -7.03 4.22 9.53
CA TYR A 59 -7.55 2.90 9.24
C TYR A 59 -6.45 2.05 8.59
N LEU A 60 -6.58 0.73 8.70
CA LEU A 60 -5.74 -0.19 7.95
C LEU A 60 -6.46 -0.58 6.66
N SER A 61 -5.83 -0.33 5.52
CA SER A 61 -6.22 -0.97 4.26
C SER A 61 -5.88 -2.46 4.34
N TYR A 62 -6.88 -3.28 4.62
CA TYR A 62 -6.73 -4.70 4.89
C TYR A 62 -7.15 -5.51 3.66
N SER A 63 -6.28 -6.39 3.17
CA SER A 63 -6.53 -7.20 1.96
C SER A 63 -6.78 -8.68 2.25
N GLY A 64 -6.58 -9.13 3.49
CA GLY A 64 -6.50 -10.56 3.83
C GLY A 64 -5.21 -11.24 3.38
N GLY A 65 -4.25 -10.50 2.79
CA GLY A 65 -2.92 -11.00 2.48
C GLY A 65 -2.02 -11.12 3.71
N LEU A 66 -0.86 -11.77 3.57
CA LEU A 66 0.11 -11.97 4.66
C LEU A 66 0.53 -10.65 5.31
N ASP A 67 1.00 -9.70 4.51
CA ASP A 67 1.55 -8.44 5.02
C ASP A 67 0.52 -7.61 5.78
N SER A 68 -0.70 -7.47 5.22
CA SER A 68 -1.78 -6.72 5.86
C SER A 68 -2.33 -7.44 7.10
N THR A 69 -2.27 -8.77 7.14
CA THR A 69 -2.66 -9.56 8.32
C THR A 69 -1.64 -9.43 9.45
N VAL A 70 -0.35 -9.49 9.14
CA VAL A 70 0.71 -9.26 10.15
C VAL A 70 0.64 -7.84 10.69
N LEU A 71 0.42 -6.85 9.82
CA LEU A 71 0.26 -5.46 10.26
C LEU A 71 -0.98 -5.27 11.14
N LEU A 72 -2.11 -5.91 10.80
CA LEU A 72 -3.29 -5.92 11.65
C LEU A 72 -2.98 -6.49 13.04
N ALA A 73 -2.29 -7.64 13.10
CA ALA A 73 -1.90 -8.24 14.38
C ALA A 73 -1.03 -7.29 15.22
N LEU A 74 -0.04 -6.63 14.62
CA LEU A 74 0.80 -5.64 15.30
C LEU A 74 0.00 -4.43 15.79
N ILE A 75 -0.94 -3.93 14.99
CA ILE A 75 -1.84 -2.83 15.39
C ILE A 75 -2.69 -3.27 16.59
N ARG A 76 -3.29 -4.45 16.54
CA ARG A 76 -4.13 -4.99 17.63
C ARG A 76 -3.34 -5.16 18.93
N MET A 77 -2.10 -5.65 18.85
CA MET A 77 -1.20 -5.78 20.00
C MET A 77 -0.73 -4.42 20.56
N THR A 78 -0.67 -3.38 19.72
CA THR A 78 -0.08 -2.09 20.08
C THR A 78 -1.10 -1.04 20.54
N LEU A 79 -2.22 -0.97 19.84
CA LEU A 79 -3.24 0.09 19.96
C LEU A 79 -4.61 -0.47 20.36
N GLY A 80 -4.77 -1.80 20.43
CA GLY A 80 -6.05 -2.43 20.72
C GLY A 80 -6.97 -2.52 19.50
N LYS A 81 -8.28 -2.57 19.76
CA LYS A 81 -9.28 -3.04 18.80
C LYS A 81 -9.93 -1.95 17.95
N ASP A 82 -9.64 -0.68 18.24
CA ASP A 82 -10.45 0.44 17.74
C ASP A 82 -10.10 0.87 16.31
N VAL A 83 -8.84 0.72 15.88
CA VAL A 83 -8.42 1.06 14.52
C VAL A 83 -9.17 0.18 13.50
N PRO A 84 -9.97 0.72 12.59
CA PRO A 84 -10.73 -0.09 11.64
C PRO A 84 -9.83 -0.83 10.65
N ALA A 85 -10.05 -2.13 10.49
CA ALA A 85 -9.52 -2.90 9.37
C ALA A 85 -10.51 -2.83 8.20
N VAL A 86 -10.17 -2.07 7.16
CA VAL A 86 -11.06 -1.82 6.02
C VAL A 86 -10.71 -2.78 4.88
N PHE A 87 -11.61 -3.72 4.58
CA PHE A 87 -11.50 -4.68 3.49
C PHE A 87 -12.31 -4.22 2.28
N CYS A 88 -11.64 -4.01 1.14
CA CYS A 88 -12.30 -3.72 -0.13
C CYS A 88 -12.61 -5.02 -0.87
N ASN A 89 -13.87 -5.44 -0.85
CA ASN A 89 -14.34 -6.61 -1.56
C ASN A 89 -14.67 -6.22 -3.02
N THR A 90 -13.76 -6.52 -3.95
CA THR A 90 -13.94 -6.19 -5.36
C THR A 90 -14.85 -7.16 -6.10
N GLY A 91 -15.13 -8.32 -5.50
CA GLY A 91 -15.87 -9.42 -6.11
C GLY A 91 -15.02 -10.28 -7.04
N LEU A 92 -13.70 -10.05 -7.06
CA LEU A 92 -12.71 -10.84 -7.81
C LEU A 92 -11.91 -11.79 -6.91
N GLU A 93 -12.01 -11.61 -5.60
CA GLU A 93 -11.32 -12.42 -4.61
C GLU A 93 -11.91 -13.83 -4.53
N TYR A 94 -11.07 -14.81 -4.23
CA TYR A 94 -11.54 -16.16 -3.92
C TYR A 94 -12.47 -16.15 -2.70
N PRO A 95 -13.56 -16.95 -2.70
CA PRO A 95 -14.47 -17.05 -1.56
C PRO A 95 -13.76 -17.39 -0.24
N GLU A 96 -12.70 -18.19 -0.28
CA GLU A 96 -11.84 -18.55 0.85
C GLU A 96 -11.18 -17.32 1.46
N LEU A 97 -10.64 -16.44 0.62
CA LEU A 97 -9.99 -15.21 1.05
C LEU A 97 -10.99 -14.24 1.66
N VAL A 98 -12.18 -14.12 1.08
CA VAL A 98 -13.26 -13.28 1.64
C VAL A 98 -13.68 -13.81 3.01
N ARG A 99 -13.87 -15.12 3.15
CA ARG A 99 -14.18 -15.75 4.45
C ARG A 99 -13.07 -15.52 5.47
N PHE A 100 -11.81 -15.64 5.05
CA PHE A 100 -10.65 -15.36 5.91
C PHE A 100 -10.61 -13.89 6.35
N ALA A 101 -10.73 -12.94 5.42
CA ALA A 101 -10.69 -11.52 5.72
C ALA A 101 -11.78 -11.10 6.71
N ARG A 102 -13.00 -11.66 6.58
CA ARG A 102 -14.11 -11.38 7.51
C ARG A 102 -13.83 -11.82 8.95
N LYS A 103 -12.98 -12.83 9.18
CA LYS A 103 -12.58 -13.22 10.55
C LYS A 103 -11.87 -12.10 11.30
N ALA A 104 -11.34 -11.08 10.61
CA ALA A 104 -10.79 -9.90 11.27
C ALA A 104 -11.81 -9.19 12.18
N GLN A 105 -13.13 -9.34 11.93
CA GLN A 105 -14.21 -8.85 12.80
C GLN A 105 -14.12 -9.41 14.23
N GLU A 106 -13.62 -10.64 14.40
CA GLU A 106 -13.44 -11.26 15.71
C GLU A 106 -12.33 -10.57 16.51
N SER A 107 -11.37 -9.95 15.83
CA SER A 107 -10.22 -9.29 16.45
C SER A 107 -10.48 -7.85 16.87
N GLY A 108 -11.47 -7.16 16.30
CA GLY A 108 -11.77 -5.75 16.56
C GLY A 108 -12.55 -5.07 15.44
N ALA A 109 -12.48 -3.74 15.38
CA ALA A 109 -13.17 -2.93 14.38
C ALA A 109 -12.80 -3.36 12.96
N PHE A 110 -13.81 -3.61 12.14
CA PHE A 110 -13.67 -4.07 10.76
C PHE A 110 -14.79 -3.50 9.91
N GLU A 111 -14.45 -3.09 8.70
CA GLU A 111 -15.40 -2.54 7.73
C GLU A 111 -15.17 -3.21 6.37
N GLU A 112 -16.25 -3.68 5.74
CA GLU A 112 -16.20 -4.21 4.38
C GLU A 112 -16.84 -3.18 3.44
N ILE A 113 -16.03 -2.67 2.51
CA ILE A 113 -16.48 -1.76 1.46
C ILE A 113 -16.51 -2.47 0.11
N ARG A 114 -17.30 -1.93 -0.81
CA ARG A 114 -17.36 -2.39 -2.21
C ARG A 114 -17.11 -1.22 -3.15
N PRO A 115 -16.42 -1.44 -4.28
CA PRO A 115 -16.27 -0.41 -5.30
C PRO A 115 -17.64 -0.06 -5.90
N GLY A 116 -17.83 1.22 -6.26
CA GLY A 116 -19.08 1.69 -6.86
C GLY A 116 -19.40 1.08 -8.22
N LYS A 117 -18.40 0.52 -8.92
CA LYS A 117 -18.56 -0.25 -10.16
C LYS A 117 -18.14 -1.69 -9.93
N ASN A 118 -18.99 -2.63 -10.32
CA ASN A 118 -18.61 -4.05 -10.32
C ASN A 118 -17.67 -4.36 -11.50
N PHE A 119 -16.98 -5.49 -11.42
CA PHE A 119 -16.00 -5.89 -12.45
C PHE A 119 -16.61 -5.92 -13.86
N ARG A 120 -17.85 -6.40 -14.01
CA ARG A 120 -18.52 -6.43 -15.32
C ARG A 120 -18.69 -5.03 -15.91
N GLN A 121 -19.12 -4.05 -15.11
CA GLN A 121 -19.25 -2.66 -15.54
C GLN A 121 -17.90 -2.08 -15.97
N VAL A 122 -16.83 -2.37 -15.22
CA VAL A 122 -15.47 -1.97 -15.58
C VAL A 122 -15.06 -2.54 -16.93
N ILE A 123 -15.30 -3.82 -17.19
CA ILE A 123 -14.96 -4.45 -18.47
C ILE A 123 -15.76 -3.84 -19.64
N MET A 124 -17.05 -3.54 -19.44
CA MET A 124 -17.89 -2.97 -20.50
C MET A 124 -17.50 -1.53 -20.85
N GLU A 125 -17.02 -0.75 -19.88
CA GLU A 125 -16.67 0.66 -20.08
C GLU A 125 -15.20 0.86 -20.46
N GLU A 126 -14.28 0.21 -19.74
CA GLU A 126 -12.82 0.41 -19.86
C GLU A 126 -12.14 -0.66 -20.73
N GLY A 127 -12.83 -1.78 -20.98
CA GLY A 127 -12.30 -2.94 -21.67
C GLY A 127 -11.57 -3.92 -20.74
N TYR A 128 -11.07 -5.00 -21.34
CA TYR A 128 -10.35 -6.04 -20.61
C TYR A 128 -8.96 -5.58 -20.13
N PRO A 129 -8.51 -6.02 -18.94
CA PRO A 129 -7.14 -5.76 -18.50
C PRO A 129 -6.15 -6.42 -19.47
N VAL A 130 -5.26 -5.63 -20.05
CA VAL A 130 -4.31 -6.08 -21.07
C VAL A 130 -2.93 -6.23 -20.45
N ILE A 131 -2.35 -7.44 -20.53
CA ILE A 131 -0.94 -7.84 -20.28
C ILE A 131 -0.27 -7.23 -19.03
N SER A 132 -0.01 -5.92 -19.02
CA SER A 132 0.64 -5.20 -17.93
C SER A 132 0.03 -3.80 -17.75
N LYS A 133 0.15 -3.25 -16.53
CA LYS A 133 -0.26 -1.86 -16.24
C LYS A 133 0.46 -0.85 -17.15
N GLU A 134 1.71 -1.15 -17.49
CA GLU A 134 2.50 -0.31 -18.39
C GLU A 134 1.90 -0.29 -19.80
N ASN A 135 1.58 -1.45 -20.36
CA ASN A 135 0.95 -1.55 -21.67
C ASN A 135 -0.45 -0.95 -21.67
N ALA A 136 -1.26 -1.20 -20.64
CA ALA A 136 -2.57 -0.59 -20.49
C ALA A 136 -2.48 0.96 -20.48
N ALA A 137 -1.50 1.53 -19.77
CA ALA A 137 -1.25 2.97 -19.76
C ALA A 137 -0.82 3.50 -21.14
N LYS A 138 0.04 2.77 -21.87
CA LYS A 138 0.44 3.13 -23.24
C LYS A 138 -0.75 3.11 -24.21
N ILE A 139 -1.58 2.07 -24.16
CA ILE A 139 -2.80 1.95 -24.98
C ILE A 139 -3.75 3.10 -24.69
N ARG A 140 -3.99 3.41 -23.41
CA ARG A 140 -4.85 4.55 -23.01
C ARG A 140 -4.32 5.87 -23.55
N LYS A 141 -3.01 6.12 -23.46
CA LYS A 141 -2.37 7.33 -24.03
C LYS A 141 -2.55 7.39 -25.55
N LEU A 142 -2.39 6.27 -26.26
CA LEU A 142 -2.54 6.23 -27.72
C LEU A 142 -3.98 6.49 -28.18
N ARG A 143 -4.97 5.98 -27.42
CA ARG A 143 -6.41 6.13 -27.70
C ARG A 143 -6.96 7.51 -27.36
N HIS A 144 -6.59 8.06 -26.21
CA HIS A 144 -7.23 9.26 -25.65
C HIS A 144 -6.30 10.47 -25.48
N GLY A 145 -4.99 10.28 -25.65
CA GLY A 145 -4.01 11.35 -25.49
C GLY A 145 -3.89 12.22 -26.76
N ASN A 146 -3.73 13.53 -26.56
CA ASN A 146 -3.33 14.45 -27.62
C ASN A 146 -1.81 14.36 -27.84
N LEU A 147 -1.36 13.32 -28.55
CA LEU A 147 0.05 13.03 -28.75
C LEU A 147 0.54 13.58 -30.10
N SER A 148 1.78 14.10 -30.12
CA SER A 148 2.43 14.45 -31.39
C SER A 148 2.64 13.21 -32.26
N PRO A 149 2.64 13.33 -33.60
CA PRO A 149 2.88 12.21 -34.50
C PRO A 149 4.16 11.43 -34.18
N ARG A 150 5.23 12.16 -33.82
CA ARG A 150 6.52 11.58 -33.40
C ARG A 150 6.37 10.70 -32.15
N TYR A 151 5.71 11.20 -31.11
CA TYR A 151 5.58 10.46 -29.85
C TYR A 151 4.61 9.27 -29.98
N ARG A 152 3.55 9.41 -30.79
CA ARG A 152 2.68 8.30 -31.16
C ARG A 152 3.47 7.19 -31.89
N ASN A 153 4.34 7.56 -32.84
CA ASN A 153 5.19 6.59 -33.53
C ASN A 153 6.18 5.89 -32.58
N TYR A 154 6.78 6.63 -31.65
CA TYR A 154 7.67 6.06 -30.63
C TYR A 154 6.99 4.98 -29.77
N LEU A 155 5.76 5.25 -29.30
CA LEU A 155 5.01 4.29 -28.49
C LEU A 155 4.60 3.02 -29.27
N LEU A 156 4.45 3.11 -30.59
CA LEU A 156 4.04 1.98 -31.44
C LEU A 156 5.23 1.18 -31.99
N ASN A 157 6.29 1.86 -32.43
CA ASN A 157 7.37 1.28 -33.22
C ASN A 157 8.78 1.48 -32.60
N GLY A 158 8.90 2.29 -31.55
CA GLY A 158 10.18 2.76 -31.03
C GLY A 158 10.84 3.83 -31.91
N ASP A 159 12.05 4.27 -31.53
CA ASP A 159 12.89 5.15 -32.33
C ASP A 159 14.39 4.83 -32.14
N GLU A 160 15.26 5.66 -32.68
CA GLU A 160 16.73 5.56 -32.57
C GLU A 160 17.24 5.55 -31.12
N ARG A 161 16.45 6.04 -30.15
CA ARG A 161 16.78 6.07 -28.73
C ARG A 161 16.42 4.76 -28.02
N GLY A 162 15.79 3.82 -28.73
CA GLY A 162 15.49 2.47 -28.27
C GLY A 162 14.00 2.14 -28.23
N ARG A 163 13.69 0.92 -27.74
CA ARG A 163 12.33 0.33 -27.74
C ARG A 163 11.70 0.20 -26.35
N PHE A 164 12.36 0.66 -25.30
CA PHE A 164 11.91 0.46 -23.93
C PHE A 164 10.51 1.06 -23.65
N GLY A 165 10.19 2.21 -24.26
CA GLY A 165 8.89 2.87 -24.11
C GLY A 165 7.79 2.36 -25.06
N MET A 166 8.09 1.41 -25.95
CA MET A 166 7.15 0.90 -26.94
C MET A 166 6.12 -0.05 -26.30
N LEU A 167 4.95 -0.19 -26.92
CA LEU A 167 4.03 -1.29 -26.66
C LEU A 167 4.75 -2.63 -26.90
N ALA A 168 4.72 -3.53 -25.92
CA ALA A 168 5.37 -4.84 -25.96
C ALA A 168 4.40 -5.95 -25.54
#